data_AF-A0A3B9BD81-F1
#
_entry.id   AF-A0A3B9BD81-F1
#
_cell.length_a   1.000
_cell.length_b   1.000
_cell.length_c   1.000
_cell.angle_alpha   90.00
_cell.angle_beta   90.00
_cell.angle_gamma   90.00
#
_symmetry.space_group_name_H-M   'P 1'
#
loop_
_entity.id
_entity.type
_entity.pdbx_description
1 polymer ?
#
loop_
_entity_poly.entity_id
_entity_poly.type
_entity_poly.pdbx_seq_one_letter_code
_entity_poly.pdbx_strand_id
1 'polypeptide(L)'
;MTTLIVIIGYLCLLLALGFFSNKLFRGTSKDYFVASHSIGPFLLLMSVFGTTMTAFALVGSTGKSFERGIGTYGLMASISGLVHAAIFFLIGIRLWAFGKKHGFITQIQFFRARFESDSIGYLLFPILVLLVIPYLLIGIIGAGKTIEPVTAGAFPALFTNPTAPQWLGGVPPWLTGLVVSLVVLSYVFMGGSRGAAFANTFQTIVFMIMGLVAFVFIINALGGINNAGNVPARINEKGLVVQDYQFDKQKAQLEANEPPKPIGRVIDFENSNLTDQQPHFWREPVTVEFKKKIPKSGELVPFERELGIPFITFV
;
A
#
# COMPACT_ATOMS: atom_id res chain seq x y z
N MET A 1 -22.90 4.78 5.63
CA MET A 1 -23.65 3.69 4.98
C MET A 1 -23.20 3.45 3.55
N THR A 2 -23.16 4.47 2.69
CA THR A 2 -22.76 4.34 1.27
C THR A 2 -21.42 3.65 1.06
N THR A 3 -20.39 4.01 1.84
CA THR A 3 -19.05 3.39 1.75
C THR A 3 -19.06 1.88 2.00
N LEU A 4 -19.82 1.43 3.00
CA LEU A 4 -19.95 0.02 3.34
C LEU A 4 -20.65 -0.77 2.22
N ILE A 5 -21.70 -0.22 1.61
CA ILE A 5 -22.42 -0.85 0.50
C ILE A 5 -21.48 -1.06 -0.69
N VAL A 6 -20.65 -0.07 -1.01
CA VAL A 6 -19.64 -0.17 -2.08
C VAL A 6 -18.63 -1.26 -1.78
N ILE A 7 -18.14 -1.36 -0.54
CA ILE A 7 -17.19 -2.41 -0.11
C ILE A 7 -17.84 -3.80 -0.25
N ILE A 8 -19.07 -3.97 0.24
CA ILE A 8 -19.80 -5.25 0.15
C ILE A 8 -20.01 -5.63 -1.32
N GLY A 9 -20.46 -4.68 -2.15
CA GLY A 9 -20.66 -4.90 -3.59
C GLY A 9 -19.37 -5.33 -4.29
N TYR A 10 -18.25 -4.69 -3.97
CA TYR A 10 -16.94 -5.07 -4.50
C TYR A 10 -16.52 -6.49 -4.09
N LEU A 11 -16.68 -6.86 -2.82
CA LEU A 11 -16.37 -8.22 -2.34
C LEU A 11 -17.26 -9.28 -2.99
N CYS A 12 -18.56 -9.00 -3.15
CA CYS A 12 -19.49 -9.88 -3.87
C CYS A 12 -19.08 -10.05 -5.34
N LEU A 13 -18.62 -8.98 -5.99
CA LEU A 13 -18.15 -9.03 -7.37
C LEU A 13 -16.89 -9.90 -7.49
N LEU A 14 -15.94 -9.80 -6.54
CA LEU A 14 -14.77 -10.70 -6.50
C LEU A 14 -15.18 -12.17 -6.33
N LEU A 15 -16.14 -12.47 -5.45
CA LEU A 15 -16.67 -13.82 -5.29
C LEU A 15 -17.36 -14.31 -6.58
N ALA A 16 -18.13 -13.46 -7.25
CA ALA A 16 -18.78 -13.79 -8.50
C ALA A 16 -17.76 -14.09 -9.61
N LEU A 17 -16.68 -13.32 -9.71
CA LEU A 17 -15.57 -13.60 -10.63
C LEU A 17 -14.86 -14.92 -10.31
N GLY A 18 -14.63 -15.21 -9.03
CA GLY A 18 -14.10 -16.50 -8.58
C GLY A 18 -14.98 -17.67 -8.99
N PHE A 19 -16.29 -17.55 -8.75
CA PHE A 19 -17.29 -18.55 -9.14
C PHE A 19 -17.36 -18.73 -10.66
N PHE A 20 -17.32 -17.64 -11.43
CA PHE A 20 -17.34 -17.72 -12.89
C PHE A 20 -16.07 -18.39 -13.43
N SER A 21 -14.91 -18.09 -12.84
CA SER A 21 -13.66 -18.76 -13.21
C SER A 21 -13.67 -20.26 -12.88
N ASN A 22 -14.40 -20.70 -11.85
CA ASN A 22 -14.55 -22.12 -11.55
C ASN A 22 -15.26 -22.88 -12.68
N LYS A 23 -16.19 -22.26 -13.40
CA LYS A 23 -16.81 -22.88 -14.59
C LYS A 23 -15.83 -23.10 -15.75
N LEU A 24 -14.71 -22.37 -15.76
CA LEU A 24 -13.63 -22.51 -16.74
C LEU A 24 -12.53 -23.49 -16.26
N PHE A 25 -12.69 -24.09 -15.08
CA PHE A 25 -11.72 -25.00 -14.48
C PHE A 25 -11.83 -26.40 -15.13
N ARG A 26 -10.70 -26.95 -15.57
CA ARG A 26 -10.65 -28.26 -16.25
C ARG A 26 -10.44 -29.45 -15.30
N GLY A 27 -10.47 -29.23 -13.98
CA GLY A 27 -10.41 -30.31 -12.99
C GLY A 27 -9.04 -30.96 -12.76
N THR A 28 -7.96 -30.45 -13.36
CA THR A 28 -6.62 -31.06 -13.24
C THR A 28 -5.68 -30.25 -12.34
N SER A 29 -4.76 -30.90 -11.64
CA SER A 29 -3.77 -30.23 -10.78
C SER A 29 -2.87 -29.24 -11.54
N LYS A 30 -2.57 -29.52 -12.82
CA LYS A 30 -1.84 -28.58 -13.70
C LYS A 30 -2.66 -27.33 -14.02
N ASP A 31 -3.97 -27.46 -14.17
CA ASP A 31 -4.87 -26.32 -14.36
C ASP A 31 -5.03 -25.51 -13.05
N TYR A 32 -4.97 -26.19 -11.91
CA TYR A 32 -5.06 -25.54 -10.60
C TYR A 32 -3.83 -24.68 -10.31
N PHE A 33 -2.62 -25.21 -10.49
CA PHE A 33 -1.39 -24.50 -10.11
C PHE A 33 -0.81 -23.61 -11.20
N VAL A 34 -1.00 -23.95 -12.49
CA VAL A 34 -0.33 -23.25 -13.61
C VAL A 34 -1.31 -22.80 -14.69
N ALA A 35 -2.62 -22.94 -14.46
CA ALA A 35 -3.67 -22.63 -15.43
C ALA A 35 -3.41 -23.26 -16.81
N SER A 36 -2.77 -24.44 -16.83
CA SER A 36 -2.33 -25.12 -18.04
C SER A 36 -1.49 -24.25 -19.00
N HIS A 37 -0.74 -23.28 -18.48
CA HIS A 37 0.01 -22.28 -19.25
C HIS A 37 -0.84 -21.48 -20.25
N SER A 38 -2.15 -21.38 -20.01
CA SER A 38 -3.10 -20.73 -20.93
C SER A 38 -3.34 -19.24 -20.60
N ILE A 39 -2.63 -18.67 -19.62
CA ILE A 39 -2.79 -17.27 -19.23
C ILE A 39 -2.15 -16.40 -20.30
N GLY A 40 -2.95 -15.54 -20.95
CA GLY A 40 -2.46 -14.63 -21.97
C GLY A 40 -1.47 -13.58 -21.42
N PRO A 41 -0.62 -12.98 -22.26
CA PRO A 41 0.40 -12.02 -21.82
C PRO A 41 -0.16 -10.84 -21.04
N PHE A 42 -1.34 -10.33 -21.42
CA PHE A 42 -1.99 -9.23 -20.72
C PHE A 42 -2.43 -9.62 -19.30
N LEU A 43 -3.12 -10.75 -19.13
CA LEU A 43 -3.54 -11.22 -17.79
C LEU A 43 -2.33 -11.55 -16.92
N LEU A 44 -1.27 -12.09 -17.51
CA LEU A 44 -0.02 -12.34 -16.79
C LEU A 44 0.60 -11.03 -16.29
N LEU A 45 0.72 -10.04 -17.17
CA LEU A 45 1.26 -8.72 -16.82
C LEU A 45 0.43 -8.06 -15.72
N MET A 46 -0.90 -8.03 -15.87
CA MET A 46 -1.80 -7.45 -14.88
C MET A 46 -1.76 -8.20 -13.56
N SER A 47 -1.66 -9.54 -13.58
CA SER A 47 -1.54 -10.34 -12.36
C SER A 47 -0.22 -10.09 -11.64
N VAL A 48 0.90 -10.03 -12.37
CA VAL A 48 2.22 -9.71 -11.80
C VAL A 48 2.23 -8.30 -11.22
N PHE A 49 1.75 -7.31 -11.98
CA PHE A 49 1.65 -5.93 -11.52
C PHE A 49 0.75 -5.81 -10.28
N GLY A 50 -0.45 -6.39 -10.30
CA GLY A 50 -1.37 -6.39 -9.16
C GLY A 50 -0.77 -7.04 -7.91
N THR A 51 0.02 -8.10 -8.07
CA THR A 51 0.70 -8.76 -6.96
C THR A 51 1.79 -7.88 -6.32
N THR A 52 2.42 -6.99 -7.10
CA THR A 52 3.38 -6.01 -6.56
C THR A 52 2.70 -4.84 -5.84
N MET A 53 1.46 -4.50 -6.21
CA MET A 53 0.69 -3.40 -5.63
C MET A 53 -0.03 -3.83 -4.34
N THR A 54 0.74 -4.06 -3.28
CA THR A 54 0.23 -4.54 -2.00
C THR A 54 -0.17 -3.45 -1.02
N ALA A 55 -0.84 -3.85 0.07
CA ALA A 55 -1.12 -2.97 1.19
C ALA A 55 0.13 -2.28 1.76
N PHE A 56 1.30 -2.93 1.71
CA PHE A 56 2.57 -2.31 2.06
C PHE A 56 2.94 -1.17 1.09
N ALA A 57 2.85 -1.43 -0.21
CA ALA A 57 3.16 -0.44 -1.24
C ALA A 57 2.24 0.78 -1.18
N LEU A 58 0.98 0.63 -0.73
CA LEU A 58 0.00 1.72 -0.66
C LEU A 58 -0.08 2.37 0.71
N VAL A 59 -0.46 1.60 1.74
CA VAL A 59 -0.70 2.09 3.10
C VAL A 59 0.63 2.26 3.85
N GLY A 60 1.56 1.33 3.65
CA GLY A 60 2.89 1.39 4.26
C GLY A 60 3.71 2.57 3.72
N SER A 61 3.78 2.74 2.40
CA SER A 61 4.54 3.84 1.79
C SER A 61 3.95 5.22 2.11
N THR A 62 2.62 5.35 2.17
CA THR A 62 1.95 6.61 2.55
C THR A 62 2.15 6.95 4.03
N GLY A 63 2.07 5.96 4.92
CA GLY A 63 2.40 6.15 6.33
C GLY A 63 3.88 6.52 6.50
N LYS A 64 4.77 5.85 5.77
CA LYS A 64 6.21 6.11 5.84
C LYS A 64 6.59 7.44 5.20
N SER A 65 5.89 7.91 4.16
CA SER A 65 6.09 9.24 3.61
C SER A 65 5.54 10.33 4.53
N PHE A 66 4.49 10.04 5.31
CA PHE A 66 4.06 10.91 6.39
C PHE A 66 5.09 11.02 7.52
N GLU A 67 5.96 10.04 7.71
CA GLU A 67 7.06 10.12 8.68
C GLU A 67 8.34 10.71 8.07
N ARG A 68 8.81 10.18 6.93
CA ARG A 68 10.13 10.51 6.35
C ARG A 68 10.07 11.45 5.13
N GLY A 69 8.88 11.88 4.74
CA GLY A 69 8.71 12.77 3.59
C GLY A 69 8.73 12.06 2.23
N ILE A 70 8.83 12.87 1.16
CA ILE A 70 8.67 12.43 -0.23
C ILE A 70 9.74 11.43 -0.70
N GLY A 71 10.91 11.41 -0.06
CA GLY A 71 11.99 10.45 -0.39
C GLY A 71 11.61 9.00 -0.25
N THR A 72 10.61 8.69 0.58
CA THR A 72 10.02 7.35 0.66
C THR A 72 9.51 6.88 -0.71
N TYR A 73 8.88 7.77 -1.49
CA TYR A 73 8.42 7.43 -2.83
C TYR A 73 9.56 7.33 -3.83
N GLY A 74 10.62 8.12 -3.66
CA GLY A 74 11.85 8.00 -4.45
C GLY A 74 12.49 6.62 -4.27
N LEU A 75 12.70 6.19 -3.03
CA LEU A 75 13.22 4.85 -2.71
C LEU A 75 12.31 3.75 -3.26
N MET A 76 11.00 3.86 -3.04
CA MET A 76 10.04 2.85 -3.48
C MET A 76 9.94 2.79 -5.01
N ALA A 77 9.94 3.94 -5.70
CA ALA A 77 9.87 3.99 -7.16
C ALA A 77 11.17 3.50 -7.80
N SER A 78 12.34 3.88 -7.27
CA SER A 78 13.64 3.44 -7.77
C SER A 78 13.83 1.93 -7.61
N ILE A 79 13.61 1.41 -6.40
CA ILE A 79 13.74 -0.04 -6.14
C ILE A 79 12.67 -0.81 -6.90
N SER A 80 11.41 -0.37 -6.85
CA SER A 80 10.33 -1.11 -7.50
C SER A 80 10.45 -1.10 -9.02
N GLY A 81 10.72 0.06 -9.63
CA GLY A 81 10.82 0.20 -11.08
C GLY A 81 12.07 -0.44 -11.69
N LEU A 82 13.24 -0.21 -11.10
CA LEU A 82 14.51 -0.68 -11.65
C LEU A 82 14.83 -2.12 -11.25
N VAL A 83 14.70 -2.46 -9.95
CA VAL A 83 15.11 -3.78 -9.46
C VAL A 83 14.14 -4.87 -9.90
N HIS A 84 12.82 -4.62 -9.92
CA HIS A 84 11.88 -5.63 -10.44
C HIS A 84 12.10 -5.89 -11.92
N ALA A 85 12.29 -4.84 -12.73
CA ALA A 85 12.61 -4.99 -14.15
C ALA A 85 13.92 -5.78 -14.31
N ALA A 86 14.97 -5.41 -13.59
CA ALA A 86 16.26 -6.09 -13.65
C ALA A 86 16.13 -7.58 -13.26
N ILE A 87 15.47 -7.90 -12.16
CA ILE A 87 15.25 -9.29 -11.73
C ILE A 87 14.40 -10.04 -12.77
N PHE A 88 13.33 -9.43 -13.28
CA PHE A 88 12.45 -10.07 -14.26
C PHE A 88 13.21 -10.43 -15.55
N PHE A 89 14.02 -9.49 -16.07
CA PHE A 89 14.78 -9.71 -17.30
C PHE A 89 16.02 -10.59 -17.09
N LEU A 90 16.81 -10.37 -16.04
CA LEU A 90 18.07 -11.10 -15.82
C LEU A 90 17.86 -12.51 -15.29
N ILE A 91 16.90 -12.68 -14.38
CA ILE A 91 16.67 -13.91 -13.63
C ILE A 91 15.37 -14.58 -14.11
N GLY A 92 14.28 -13.83 -14.21
CA GLY A 92 12.95 -14.35 -14.55
C GLY A 92 12.88 -15.06 -15.90
N ILE A 93 13.43 -14.46 -16.97
CA ILE A 93 13.45 -15.07 -18.31
C ILE A 93 14.22 -16.40 -18.31
N ARG A 94 15.37 -16.46 -17.62
CA ARG A 94 16.17 -17.69 -17.52
C ARG A 94 15.42 -18.77 -16.74
N LEU A 95 14.83 -18.44 -15.59
CA LEU A 95 14.03 -19.37 -14.80
C LEU A 95 12.80 -19.87 -15.58
N TRP A 96 12.15 -19.00 -16.35
CA TRP A 96 11.04 -19.40 -17.21
C TRP A 96 11.47 -20.42 -18.27
N ALA A 97 12.62 -20.21 -18.91
CA ALA A 97 13.17 -21.17 -19.88
C ALA A 97 13.48 -22.52 -19.23
N PHE A 98 14.07 -22.53 -18.02
CA PHE A 98 14.33 -23.76 -17.27
C PHE A 98 13.04 -24.47 -16.84
N GLY A 99 12.05 -23.73 -16.37
CA GLY A 99 10.73 -24.25 -16.00
C GLY A 99 10.02 -24.88 -17.19
N LYS A 100 10.07 -24.26 -18.37
CA LYS A 100 9.49 -24.80 -19.60
C LYS A 100 10.21 -26.06 -20.09
N LYS A 101 11.54 -26.13 -19.95
CA LYS A 101 12.35 -27.29 -20.39
C LYS A 101 12.23 -28.50 -19.46
N HIS A 102 12.23 -28.29 -18.14
CA HIS A 102 12.28 -29.37 -17.15
C HIS A 102 10.95 -29.61 -16.41
N GLY A 103 9.92 -28.80 -16.69
CA GLY A 103 8.60 -28.94 -16.08
C GLY A 103 8.54 -28.56 -14.61
N PHE A 104 9.43 -27.69 -14.13
CA PHE A 104 9.41 -27.21 -12.74
C PHE A 104 8.15 -26.36 -12.49
N ILE A 105 7.41 -26.73 -11.43
CA ILE A 105 6.19 -26.03 -11.00
C ILE A 105 6.49 -25.14 -9.79
N THR A 106 7.42 -25.55 -8.92
CA THR A 106 7.79 -24.80 -7.70
C THR A 106 9.24 -24.33 -7.73
N GLN A 107 9.53 -23.23 -7.03
CA GLN A 107 10.91 -22.74 -6.85
C GLN A 107 11.80 -23.79 -6.17
N ILE A 108 11.23 -24.56 -5.25
CA ILE A 108 11.93 -25.63 -4.51
C ILE A 108 12.40 -26.73 -5.46
N GLN A 109 11.58 -27.13 -6.43
CA GLN A 109 11.95 -28.12 -7.43
C GLN A 109 13.14 -27.66 -8.28
N PHE A 110 13.16 -26.38 -8.67
CA PHE A 110 14.29 -25.80 -9.39
C PHE A 110 15.60 -25.89 -8.59
N PHE A 111 15.59 -25.46 -7.32
CA PHE A 111 16.79 -25.50 -6.48
C PHE A 111 17.24 -26.92 -6.16
N ARG A 112 16.30 -27.83 -5.89
CA ARG A 112 16.59 -29.26 -5.68
C ARG A 112 17.27 -29.87 -6.89
N ALA A 113 16.76 -29.63 -8.10
CA ALA A 113 17.35 -30.14 -9.34
C ALA A 113 18.67 -29.46 -9.70
N ARG A 114 18.84 -28.16 -9.37
CA ARG A 114 20.05 -27.41 -9.67
C ARG A 114 21.26 -27.83 -8.81
N PHE A 115 21.01 -28.23 -7.57
CA PHE A 115 22.03 -28.63 -6.60
C PHE A 115 22.05 -30.14 -6.33
N GLU A 116 21.19 -30.91 -6.99
CA GLU A 116 21.06 -32.37 -6.85
C GLU A 116 20.92 -32.82 -5.38
N SER A 117 20.27 -32.00 -4.55
CA SER A 117 20.18 -32.20 -3.10
C SER A 117 18.76 -32.01 -2.59
N ASP A 118 18.21 -33.08 -2.00
CA ASP A 118 16.89 -33.10 -1.37
C ASP A 118 16.89 -32.29 -0.06
N SER A 119 18.03 -32.23 0.64
CA SER A 119 18.20 -31.47 1.88
C SER A 119 17.95 -29.98 1.69
N ILE A 120 18.38 -29.41 0.56
CA ILE A 120 18.10 -28.01 0.21
C ILE A 120 16.59 -27.81 0.02
N GLY A 121 15.90 -28.78 -0.57
CA GLY A 121 14.44 -28.72 -0.72
C GLY A 121 13.72 -28.69 0.64
N TYR A 122 14.12 -29.57 1.57
CA TYR A 122 13.57 -29.62 2.92
C TYR A 122 13.87 -28.38 3.76
N LEU A 123 14.99 -27.69 3.51
CA LEU A 123 15.31 -26.43 4.15
C LEU A 123 14.53 -25.25 3.55
N LEU A 124 14.44 -25.17 2.23
CA LEU A 124 13.76 -24.07 1.53
C LEU A 124 12.25 -24.08 1.74
N PHE A 125 11.63 -25.26 1.86
CA PHE A 125 10.19 -25.37 2.08
C PHE A 125 9.68 -24.59 3.31
N PRO A 126 10.15 -24.85 4.54
CA PRO A 126 9.71 -24.12 5.72
C PRO A 126 10.08 -22.63 5.65
N ILE A 127 11.25 -22.28 5.09
CA ILE A 127 11.65 -20.87 4.95
C ILE A 127 10.67 -20.12 4.06
N LEU A 128 10.32 -20.65 2.88
CA LEU A 128 9.38 -20.00 1.96
C LEU A 128 7.97 -19.92 2.56
N VAL A 129 7.49 -20.98 3.22
CA VAL A 129 6.19 -20.98 3.89
C VAL A 129 6.15 -19.96 5.02
N LEU A 130 7.19 -19.91 5.86
CA LEU A 130 7.30 -18.96 6.96
C LEU A 130 7.42 -17.51 6.46
N LEU A 131 8.00 -17.27 5.29
CA LEU A 131 8.06 -15.93 4.68
C LEU A 131 6.68 -15.47 4.16
N VAL A 132 5.85 -16.39 3.67
CA VAL A 132 4.52 -16.07 3.15
C VAL A 132 3.56 -15.65 4.26
N ILE A 133 3.65 -16.24 5.46
CA ILE A 133 2.79 -15.90 6.60
C ILE A 133 2.81 -14.40 6.96
N PRO A 134 3.96 -13.77 7.29
CA PRO A 134 4.00 -12.36 7.63
C PRO A 134 3.60 -11.49 6.44
N TYR A 135 3.90 -11.90 5.21
CA TYR A 135 3.47 -11.18 4.02
C TYR A 135 1.94 -11.11 3.90
N LEU A 136 1.24 -12.23 4.12
CA LEU A 136 -0.22 -12.27 4.13
C LEU A 136 -0.80 -11.46 5.30
N LEU A 137 -0.18 -11.53 6.48
CA LEU A 137 -0.60 -10.76 7.67
C LEU A 137 -0.53 -9.26 7.42
N ILE A 138 0.52 -8.76 6.75
CA ILE A 138 0.64 -7.34 6.38
C ILE A 138 -0.54 -6.91 5.50
N GLY A 139 -0.97 -7.76 4.55
CA GLY A 139 -2.16 -7.52 3.72
C GLY A 139 -3.43 -7.36 4.55
N ILE A 140 -3.66 -8.28 5.50
CA ILE A 140 -4.84 -8.27 6.39
C ILE A 140 -4.82 -7.05 7.31
N ILE A 141 -3.66 -6.72 7.90
CA ILE A 141 -3.48 -5.56 8.77
C ILE A 141 -3.77 -4.27 7.99
N GLY A 142 -3.25 -4.15 6.76
CA GLY A 142 -3.52 -3.00 5.90
C GLY A 142 -4.99 -2.83 5.57
N ALA A 143 -5.70 -3.92 5.26
CA ALA A 143 -7.15 -3.90 5.05
C ALA A 143 -7.92 -3.45 6.31
N GLY A 144 -7.54 -3.97 7.48
CA GLY A 144 -8.15 -3.57 8.76
C GLY A 144 -7.95 -2.08 9.07
N LYS A 145 -6.72 -1.57 8.89
CA LYS A 145 -6.36 -0.16 9.15
C LYS A 145 -7.00 0.83 8.18
N THR A 146 -7.47 0.37 7.02
CA THR A 146 -8.13 1.21 6.01
C THR A 146 -9.65 1.17 6.12
N ILE A 147 -10.24 -0.01 6.41
CA ILE A 147 -11.69 -0.16 6.50
C ILE A 147 -12.25 0.46 7.78
N GLU A 148 -11.56 0.35 8.92
CA GLU A 148 -12.00 0.94 10.20
C GLU A 148 -12.28 2.45 10.09
N PRO A 149 -11.35 3.31 9.61
CA PRO A 149 -11.61 4.74 9.49
C PRO A 149 -12.63 5.10 8.38
N VAL A 150 -12.66 4.37 7.26
CA VAL A 150 -13.57 4.65 6.13
C VAL A 150 -15.02 4.26 6.44
N THR A 151 -15.21 3.36 7.40
CA THR A 151 -16.54 2.95 7.88
C THR A 151 -16.91 3.60 9.21
N ALA A 152 -16.12 4.55 9.71
CA ALA A 152 -16.45 5.29 10.93
C ALA A 152 -17.87 5.91 10.83
N GLY A 153 -18.65 5.77 11.91
CA GLY A 153 -20.05 6.19 11.96
C GLY A 153 -21.04 5.25 11.27
N ALA A 154 -20.61 4.10 10.72
CA ALA A 154 -21.52 3.15 10.10
C ALA A 154 -22.39 2.42 11.13
N PHE A 155 -21.79 1.91 12.20
CA PHE A 155 -22.51 1.19 13.25
C PHE A 155 -22.22 1.77 14.64
N PRO A 156 -22.69 2.99 14.93
CA PRO A 156 -22.35 3.70 16.17
C PRO A 156 -22.74 2.93 17.45
N ALA A 157 -23.78 2.09 17.37
CA ALA A 157 -24.29 1.31 18.50
C ALA A 157 -23.66 -0.09 18.64
N LEU A 158 -23.14 -0.69 17.55
CA LEU A 158 -22.62 -2.07 17.56
C LEU A 158 -21.11 -2.13 17.71
N PHE A 159 -20.38 -1.16 17.16
CA PHE A 159 -18.92 -1.12 17.21
C PHE A 159 -18.45 0.11 17.99
N THR A 160 -18.55 0.01 19.31
CA THR A 160 -17.97 0.99 20.23
C THR A 160 -16.52 0.60 20.50
N ASN A 161 -15.57 1.36 19.94
CA ASN A 161 -14.14 1.17 20.22
C ASN A 161 -13.68 2.23 21.24
N PRO A 162 -13.49 1.89 22.53
CA PRO A 162 -13.10 2.85 23.56
C PRO A 162 -11.70 3.44 23.31
N THR A 163 -10.85 2.73 22.55
CA THR A 163 -9.45 3.09 22.31
C THR A 163 -9.29 4.12 21.19
N ALA A 164 -10.26 4.21 20.27
CA ALA A 164 -10.23 5.16 19.15
C ALA A 164 -11.59 5.88 18.97
N PRO A 165 -11.88 6.92 19.78
CA PRO A 165 -13.15 7.65 19.74
C PRO A 165 -13.47 8.26 18.36
N GLN A 166 -12.43 8.62 17.61
CA GLN A 166 -12.52 9.21 16.28
C GLN A 166 -13.00 8.24 15.18
N TRP A 167 -12.98 6.93 15.44
CA TRP A 167 -13.44 5.89 14.51
C TRP A 167 -14.64 5.11 15.05
N LEU A 168 -15.39 5.73 15.98
CA LEU A 168 -16.55 5.11 16.59
C LEU A 168 -17.55 4.62 15.53
N GLY A 169 -18.03 3.38 15.67
CA GLY A 169 -18.93 2.75 14.71
C GLY A 169 -18.27 2.23 13.43
N GLY A 170 -16.95 2.31 13.30
CA GLY A 170 -16.19 1.64 12.25
C GLY A 170 -16.15 0.13 12.42
N VAL A 171 -16.05 -0.60 11.31
CA VAL A 171 -15.91 -2.07 11.33
C VAL A 171 -14.56 -2.43 11.95
N PRO A 172 -14.50 -3.28 12.99
CA PRO A 172 -13.27 -3.56 13.70
C PRO A 172 -12.29 -4.39 12.86
N PRO A 173 -10.97 -4.20 13.02
CA PRO A 173 -9.96 -4.86 12.19
C PRO A 173 -10.03 -6.39 12.16
N TRP A 174 -10.42 -7.04 13.25
CA TRP A 174 -10.55 -8.50 13.32
C TRP A 174 -11.68 -9.02 12.42
N LEU A 175 -12.81 -8.31 12.35
CA LEU A 175 -13.95 -8.67 11.52
C LEU A 175 -13.64 -8.43 10.05
N THR A 176 -13.01 -7.30 9.75
CA THR A 176 -12.47 -7.03 8.41
C THR A 176 -11.52 -8.15 7.97
N GLY A 177 -10.58 -8.53 8.83
CA GLY A 177 -9.63 -9.60 8.52
C GLY A 177 -10.30 -10.94 8.28
N LEU A 178 -11.29 -11.30 9.10
CA LEU A 178 -12.09 -12.52 8.92
C LEU A 178 -12.82 -12.52 7.57
N VAL A 179 -13.58 -11.47 7.27
CA VAL A 179 -14.38 -11.39 6.04
C VAL A 179 -13.50 -11.38 4.80
N VAL A 180 -12.44 -10.57 4.78
CA VAL A 180 -11.50 -10.53 3.65
C VAL A 180 -10.82 -11.88 3.46
N SER A 181 -10.37 -12.53 4.54
CA SER A 181 -9.75 -13.85 4.47
C SER A 181 -10.72 -14.90 3.94
N LEU A 182 -11.97 -14.92 4.40
CA LEU A 182 -13.01 -15.83 3.91
C LEU A 182 -13.25 -15.62 2.41
N VAL A 183 -13.44 -14.37 1.98
CA VAL A 183 -13.64 -14.04 0.56
C VAL A 183 -12.46 -14.49 -0.30
N VAL A 184 -11.23 -14.18 0.14
CA VAL A 184 -10.01 -14.55 -0.57
C VAL A 184 -9.84 -16.05 -0.66
N LEU A 185 -9.99 -16.77 0.45
CA LEU A 185 -9.91 -18.23 0.45
C LEU A 185 -11.00 -18.83 -0.46
N SER A 186 -12.24 -18.37 -0.38
CA SER A 186 -13.33 -18.86 -1.22
C SER A 186 -13.01 -18.72 -2.71
N TYR A 187 -12.66 -17.53 -3.20
CA TYR A 187 -12.43 -17.37 -4.64
C TYR A 187 -11.13 -18.07 -5.10
N VAL A 188 -10.10 -18.17 -4.27
CA VAL A 188 -8.84 -18.86 -4.61
C VAL A 188 -9.05 -20.38 -4.65
N PHE A 189 -9.71 -20.96 -3.64
CA PHE A 189 -9.97 -22.40 -3.63
C PHE A 189 -10.85 -22.83 -4.81
N MET A 190 -11.83 -22.00 -5.19
CA MET A 190 -12.73 -22.29 -6.30
C MET A 190 -12.11 -22.02 -7.67
N GLY A 191 -11.29 -20.97 -7.82
CA GLY A 191 -10.78 -20.52 -9.11
C GLY A 191 -9.38 -21.03 -9.48
N GLY A 192 -8.59 -21.49 -8.52
CA GLY A 192 -7.17 -21.84 -8.72
C GLY A 192 -6.35 -20.67 -9.27
N SER A 193 -5.21 -20.97 -9.89
CA SER A 193 -4.31 -19.98 -10.50
C SER A 193 -4.95 -19.17 -11.63
N ARG A 194 -5.85 -19.77 -12.42
CA ARG A 194 -6.59 -19.05 -13.48
C ARG A 194 -7.53 -18.02 -12.86
N GLY A 195 -8.33 -18.41 -11.87
CA GLY A 195 -9.24 -17.50 -11.18
C GLY A 195 -8.52 -16.41 -10.42
N ALA A 196 -7.40 -16.74 -9.78
CA ALA A 196 -6.52 -15.75 -9.16
C ALA A 196 -6.00 -14.73 -10.18
N ALA A 197 -5.59 -15.16 -11.39
CA ALA A 197 -5.14 -14.23 -12.43
C ALA A 197 -6.25 -13.29 -12.93
N PHE A 198 -7.49 -13.79 -13.09
CA PHE A 198 -8.64 -12.96 -13.44
C PHE A 198 -9.01 -11.98 -12.33
N ALA A 199 -9.06 -12.45 -11.08
CA ALA A 199 -9.31 -11.60 -9.92
C ALA A 199 -8.24 -10.50 -9.82
N ASN A 200 -6.94 -10.86 -9.88
CA ASN A 200 -5.85 -9.90 -9.85
C ASN A 200 -5.92 -8.88 -10.99
N THR A 201 -6.30 -9.32 -12.20
CA THR A 201 -6.46 -8.42 -13.35
C THR A 201 -7.56 -7.41 -13.10
N PHE A 202 -8.73 -7.86 -12.65
CA PHE A 202 -9.83 -6.97 -12.30
C PHE A 202 -9.43 -5.99 -11.18
N GLN A 203 -8.83 -6.49 -10.11
CA GLN A 203 -8.37 -5.68 -8.98
C GLN A 203 -7.36 -4.61 -9.43
N THR A 204 -6.44 -4.98 -10.32
CA THR A 204 -5.44 -4.08 -10.89
C THR A 204 -6.06 -2.96 -11.71
N ILE A 205 -7.04 -3.30 -12.58
CA ILE A 205 -7.74 -2.31 -13.40
C ILE A 205 -8.50 -1.33 -12.51
N VAL A 206 -9.27 -1.84 -11.54
CA VAL A 206 -9.98 -1.00 -10.56
C VAL A 206 -9.01 -0.10 -9.82
N PHE A 207 -7.88 -0.65 -9.37
CA PHE A 207 -6.84 0.10 -8.66
C PHE A 207 -6.26 1.23 -9.53
N MET A 208 -5.91 0.96 -10.79
CA MET A 208 -5.38 1.98 -11.70
C MET A 208 -6.38 3.10 -11.97
N ILE A 209 -7.65 2.76 -12.24
CA ILE A 209 -8.71 3.75 -12.49
C ILE A 209 -8.93 4.59 -11.24
N MET A 210 -9.05 3.96 -10.08
CA MET A 210 -9.25 4.67 -8.81
C MET A 210 -8.05 5.55 -8.45
N GLY A 211 -6.83 5.11 -8.76
CA GLY A 211 -5.62 5.92 -8.58
C GLY A 211 -5.65 7.20 -9.43
N LEU A 212 -6.11 7.10 -10.68
CA LEU A 212 -6.22 8.25 -11.58
C LEU A 212 -7.35 9.21 -11.13
N VAL A 213 -8.49 8.67 -10.73
CA VAL A 213 -9.60 9.46 -10.16
C VAL A 213 -9.15 10.17 -8.88
N ALA A 214 -8.47 9.46 -7.98
CA ALA A 214 -7.94 10.03 -6.75
C ALA A 214 -6.93 11.15 -7.03
N PHE A 215 -6.04 10.95 -8.01
CA PHE A 215 -5.08 11.97 -8.42
C PHE A 215 -5.76 13.26 -8.91
N VAL A 216 -6.75 13.15 -9.80
CA VAL A 216 -7.51 14.31 -10.30
C VAL A 216 -8.28 14.99 -9.16
N PHE A 217 -8.93 14.21 -8.30
CA PHE A 217 -9.68 14.76 -7.16
C PHE A 217 -8.79 15.49 -6.18
N ILE A 218 -7.62 14.93 -5.84
CA ILE A 218 -6.64 15.54 -4.96
C ILE A 218 -6.13 16.84 -5.57
N ILE A 219 -5.76 16.88 -6.86
CA ILE A 219 -5.29 18.10 -7.51
C ILE A 219 -6.36 19.20 -7.49
N ASN A 220 -7.61 18.85 -7.76
CA ASN A 220 -8.72 19.81 -7.72
C ASN A 220 -8.98 20.31 -6.29
N ALA A 221 -8.95 19.42 -5.31
CA ALA A 221 -9.05 19.78 -3.89
C ALA A 221 -7.85 20.64 -3.44
N LEU A 222 -6.69 20.45 -4.06
CA LEU A 222 -5.49 21.25 -3.84
C LEU A 222 -5.50 22.60 -4.61
N GLY A 223 -6.63 22.98 -5.23
CA GLY A 223 -6.74 24.27 -5.92
C GLY A 223 -5.96 24.32 -7.23
N GLY A 224 -5.66 23.16 -7.83
CA GLY A 224 -4.92 23.03 -9.08
C GLY A 224 -3.44 22.66 -8.89
N ILE A 225 -2.81 22.22 -9.98
CA ILE A 225 -1.43 21.69 -9.95
C ILE A 225 -0.40 22.74 -9.50
N ASN A 226 -0.66 24.02 -9.79
CA ASN A 226 0.21 25.13 -9.41
C ASN A 226 0.19 25.40 -7.89
N ASN A 227 -0.93 25.11 -7.22
CA ASN A 227 -1.08 25.31 -5.79
C ASN A 227 -0.65 24.09 -4.97
N ALA A 228 -0.63 22.89 -5.58
CA ALA A 228 -0.21 21.66 -4.91
C ALA A 228 1.21 21.73 -4.31
N GLY A 229 2.10 22.53 -4.90
CA GLY A 229 3.44 22.79 -4.37
C GLY A 229 3.47 23.67 -3.12
N ASN A 230 2.47 24.54 -2.93
CA ASN A 230 2.43 25.56 -1.87
C ASN A 230 1.70 25.10 -0.60
N VAL A 231 0.95 23.99 -0.67
CA VAL A 231 0.19 23.41 0.45
C VAL A 231 1.05 22.67 1.51
N PRO A 232 2.17 22.00 1.17
CA PRO A 232 3.05 21.36 2.14
C PRO A 232 3.57 22.32 3.21
N ALA A 233 3.74 21.81 4.42
CA ALA A 233 4.27 22.59 5.54
C ALA A 233 5.71 23.08 5.27
N ARG A 234 6.01 24.31 5.70
CA ARG A 234 7.33 24.94 5.54
C ARG A 234 7.97 25.26 6.89
N ILE A 235 9.29 25.39 6.91
CA ILE A 235 10.03 25.87 8.08
C ILE A 235 10.22 27.39 7.91
N ASN A 236 9.69 28.15 8.85
CA ASN A 236 9.83 29.61 8.89
C ASN A 236 11.20 30.00 9.49
N GLU A 237 11.63 31.25 9.31
CA GLU A 237 12.91 31.83 9.80
C GLU A 237 13.16 31.61 11.30
N LYS A 238 12.09 31.40 12.07
CA LYS A 238 12.12 31.13 13.52
C LYS A 238 12.29 29.65 13.87
N GLY A 239 12.55 28.76 12.91
CA GLY A 239 12.66 27.31 13.11
C GLY A 239 11.33 26.62 13.42
N LEU A 240 10.20 27.25 13.12
CA LEU A 240 8.85 26.70 13.31
C LEU A 240 8.36 26.05 12.02
N VAL A 241 7.78 24.86 12.13
CA VAL A 241 7.05 24.25 11.02
C VAL A 241 5.66 24.85 10.98
N VAL A 242 5.33 25.54 9.89
CA VAL A 242 4.06 26.23 9.67
C VAL A 242 3.32 25.64 8.48
N GLN A 243 2.00 25.70 8.54
CA GLN A 243 1.11 25.28 7.46
C GLN A 243 0.35 26.51 6.94
N ASP A 244 0.68 26.92 5.71
CA ASP A 244 0.12 28.12 5.09
C ASP A 244 -1.31 27.92 4.57
N TYR A 245 -1.73 26.68 4.29
CA TYR A 245 -3.06 26.39 3.78
C TYR A 245 -3.78 25.30 4.56
N GLN A 246 -5.09 25.49 4.78
CA GLN A 246 -5.98 24.49 5.38
C GLN A 246 -7.13 24.19 4.42
N PHE A 247 -7.49 22.92 4.30
CA PHE A 247 -8.67 22.52 3.54
C PHE A 247 -9.94 22.72 4.38
N ASP A 248 -10.84 23.61 3.95
CA ASP A 248 -12.15 23.79 4.56
C ASP A 248 -13.13 22.73 4.04
N LYS A 249 -13.60 21.87 4.95
CA LYS A 249 -14.56 20.79 4.64
C LYS A 249 -15.94 21.30 4.24
N GLN A 250 -16.34 22.51 4.68
CA GLN A 250 -17.66 23.06 4.40
C GLN A 250 -17.72 23.71 3.01
N LYS A 251 -16.67 24.44 2.63
CA LYS A 251 -16.55 25.08 1.31
C LYS A 251 -15.89 24.20 0.25
N ALA A 252 -15.31 23.07 0.66
CA ALA A 252 -14.54 22.16 -0.20
C ALA A 252 -13.41 22.86 -0.97
N GLN A 253 -12.78 23.86 -0.34
CA GLN A 253 -11.75 24.71 -0.92
C GLN A 253 -10.57 24.85 0.04
N LEU A 254 -9.39 25.15 -0.52
CA LEU A 254 -8.22 25.55 0.26
C LEU A 254 -8.36 27.01 0.67
N GLU A 255 -8.22 27.26 1.97
CA GLU A 255 -8.12 28.59 2.53
C GLU A 255 -6.69 28.84 3.02
N ALA A 256 -6.17 30.04 2.77
CA ALA A 256 -4.90 30.48 3.31
C ALA A 256 -5.06 30.80 4.81
N ASN A 257 -4.15 30.29 5.64
CA ASN A 257 -4.05 30.64 7.04
C ASN A 257 -3.26 31.95 7.15
N GLU A 258 -3.94 33.05 7.45
CA GLU A 258 -3.32 34.33 7.78
C GLU A 258 -3.59 34.67 9.26
N PRO A 259 -2.61 34.50 10.18
CA PRO A 259 -1.22 34.07 9.97
C PRO A 259 -1.04 32.53 9.82
N PRO A 260 0.10 32.06 9.26
CA PRO A 260 0.39 30.63 9.06
C PRO A 260 0.33 29.84 10.37
N LYS A 261 -0.33 28.68 10.33
CA LYS A 261 -0.58 27.87 11.53
C LYS A 261 0.68 27.10 11.95
N PRO A 262 1.25 27.31 13.15
CA PRO A 262 2.39 26.53 13.61
C PRO A 262 1.95 25.11 14.00
N ILE A 263 2.62 24.11 13.43
CA ILE A 263 2.36 22.69 13.66
C ILE A 263 3.53 21.95 14.34
N GLY A 264 4.73 22.55 14.37
CA GLY A 264 5.91 21.96 15.02
C GLY A 264 7.09 22.92 15.14
N ARG A 265 8.21 22.43 15.68
CA ARG A 265 9.47 23.16 15.85
C ARG A 265 10.66 22.24 15.55
N VAL A 266 11.70 22.78 14.91
CA VAL A 266 12.98 22.08 14.70
C VAL A 266 13.78 22.04 16.01
N ILE A 267 14.31 20.87 16.37
CA ILE A 267 14.98 20.64 17.67
C ILE A 267 16.39 21.27 17.66
N ASP A 268 17.17 21.07 16.60
CA ASP A 268 18.54 21.59 16.44
C ASP A 268 18.62 22.63 15.31
N PHE A 269 18.06 23.82 15.54
CA PHE A 269 18.10 24.91 14.56
C PHE A 269 19.43 25.69 14.65
N GLU A 270 20.54 25.08 14.19
CA GLU A 270 21.80 25.79 13.94
C GLU A 270 21.90 26.12 12.44
N ASN A 271 21.76 27.41 12.09
CA ASN A 271 21.97 28.03 10.76
C ASN A 271 20.97 27.75 9.61
N SER A 272 19.99 28.66 9.51
CA SER A 272 19.56 29.52 8.38
C SER A 272 19.45 29.02 6.91
N ASN A 273 19.87 27.82 6.53
CA ASN A 273 19.73 27.37 5.13
C ASN A 273 18.44 26.59 4.87
N LEU A 274 17.62 26.33 5.91
CA LEU A 274 16.42 25.50 5.83
C LEU A 274 15.13 26.26 5.52
N THR A 275 15.13 27.58 5.70
CA THR A 275 13.97 28.46 5.57
C THR A 275 13.43 28.50 4.13
N ASP A 276 12.10 28.39 3.97
CA ASP A 276 11.34 28.64 2.72
C ASP A 276 11.75 27.89 1.44
N GLN A 277 12.66 26.91 1.49
CA GLN A 277 12.99 26.13 0.29
C GLN A 277 12.03 24.96 0.08
N GLN A 278 11.35 24.97 -1.06
CA GLN A 278 10.62 23.83 -1.61
C GLN A 278 11.30 23.40 -2.92
N PRO A 279 11.49 22.10 -3.20
CA PRO A 279 11.20 20.92 -2.37
C PRO A 279 12.46 20.44 -1.63
N HIS A 280 12.29 19.77 -0.48
CA HIS A 280 13.40 19.17 0.28
C HIS A 280 13.94 17.87 -0.33
N PHE A 281 14.18 17.85 -1.64
CA PHE A 281 14.68 16.66 -2.34
C PHE A 281 16.14 16.32 -1.99
N TRP A 282 16.89 17.21 -1.35
CA TRP A 282 18.35 17.07 -1.18
C TRP A 282 18.91 17.60 0.15
N ARG A 283 18.30 17.23 1.28
CA ARG A 283 18.70 17.78 2.60
C ARG A 283 19.01 16.70 3.63
N GLU A 284 19.96 17.03 4.50
CA GLU A 284 20.23 16.31 5.74
C GLU A 284 18.91 16.10 6.51
N PRO A 285 18.68 14.91 7.07
CA PRO A 285 17.47 14.65 7.84
C PRO A 285 17.41 15.59 9.04
N VAL A 286 16.39 16.43 9.09
CA VAL A 286 16.16 17.37 10.20
C VAL A 286 15.10 16.79 11.12
N THR A 287 15.42 16.67 12.41
CA THR A 287 14.47 16.23 13.43
C THR A 287 13.55 17.38 13.84
N VAL A 288 12.25 17.17 13.66
CA VAL A 288 11.20 18.13 14.00
C VAL A 288 10.30 17.55 15.08
N GLU A 289 10.04 18.35 16.10
CA GLU A 289 9.05 18.09 17.13
C GLU A 289 7.67 18.62 16.69
N PHE A 290 6.71 17.72 16.51
CA PHE A 290 5.32 18.07 16.21
C PHE A 290 4.46 17.96 17.47
N LYS A 291 3.50 18.87 17.63
CA LYS A 291 2.53 18.81 18.72
C LYS A 291 1.29 18.04 18.30
N LYS A 292 1.14 16.80 18.77
CA LYS A 292 -0.10 16.01 18.55
C LYS A 292 -1.06 16.23 19.70
N LYS A 293 -2.27 16.73 19.39
CA LYS A 293 -3.35 16.83 20.39
C LYS A 293 -3.93 15.44 20.66
N ILE A 294 -3.83 14.96 21.89
CA ILE A 294 -4.51 13.74 22.32
C ILE A 294 -6.03 14.00 22.29
N PRO A 295 -6.83 13.19 21.56
CA PRO A 295 -8.27 13.41 21.45
C PRO A 295 -9.02 13.35 22.79
N LYS A 296 -8.48 12.65 23.79
CA LYS A 296 -9.09 12.44 25.12
C LYS A 296 -8.66 13.45 26.19
N SER A 297 -7.38 13.82 26.29
CA SER A 297 -6.89 14.76 27.31
C SER A 297 -6.72 16.19 26.79
N GLY A 298 -6.72 16.39 25.46
CA GLY A 298 -6.40 17.68 24.85
C GLY A 298 -4.93 18.09 24.99
N GLU A 299 -4.10 17.29 25.68
CA GLU A 299 -2.67 17.54 25.84
C GLU A 299 -1.93 17.39 24.52
N LEU A 300 -0.91 18.23 24.34
CA LEU A 300 -0.03 18.21 23.20
C LEU A 300 1.16 17.32 23.54
N VAL A 301 1.22 16.12 22.94
CA VAL A 301 2.39 15.24 23.08
C VAL A 301 3.35 15.53 21.93
N PRO A 302 4.64 15.80 22.22
CA PRO A 302 5.65 15.92 21.20
C PRO A 302 5.92 14.56 20.54
N PHE A 303 6.06 14.54 19.22
CA PHE A 303 6.62 13.40 18.51
C PHE A 303 7.64 13.87 17.48
N GLU A 304 8.69 13.07 17.30
CA GLU A 304 9.80 13.37 16.41
C GLU A 304 9.53 12.87 15.00
N ARG A 305 9.97 13.65 14.01
CA ARG A 305 9.87 13.33 12.59
C ARG A 305 11.11 13.79 11.85
N GLU A 306 11.58 12.99 10.89
CA GLU A 306 12.65 13.36 9.98
C GLU A 306 12.08 14.05 8.73
N LEU A 307 12.60 15.24 8.40
CA LEU A 307 12.34 15.92 7.13
C LEU A 307 13.62 15.96 6.28
N GLY A 308 13.60 15.37 5.08
CA GLY A 308 14.75 15.34 4.16
C GLY A 308 14.99 13.96 3.55
N ILE A 309 16.03 13.84 2.72
CA ILE A 309 16.42 12.55 2.10
C ILE A 309 17.95 12.41 2.16
N PRO A 310 18.49 11.40 2.85
CA PRO A 310 19.90 11.06 2.74
C PRO A 310 20.23 10.56 1.33
N PHE A 311 21.32 11.03 0.72
CA PHE A 311 21.77 10.58 -0.61
C PHE A 311 21.89 9.06 -0.74
N ILE A 312 22.35 8.38 0.32
CA ILE A 312 22.48 6.91 0.40
C ILE A 312 21.14 6.18 0.27
N THR A 313 20.01 6.86 0.45
CA THR A 313 18.66 6.25 0.36
C THR A 313 18.27 5.93 -1.08
N PHE A 314 18.96 6.48 -2.08
CA PHE A 314 18.72 6.22 -3.50
C PHE A 314 19.67 5.16 -4.10
N VAL A 315 20.68 4.72 -3.34
CA VAL A 315 21.67 3.71 -3.74
C VAL A 315 21.30 2.36 -3.12
#